data_AF-W3WHJ3-F1
#
_entry.id   AF-W3WHJ3-F1
#
_cell.length_a   1.000
_cell.length_b   1.000
_cell.length_c   1.000
_cell.angle_alpha   90.00
_cell.angle_beta   90.00
_cell.angle_gamma   90.00
#
_symmetry.space_group_name_H-M   'P 1'
#
loop_
_entity.id
_entity.type
_entity.pdbx_description
1 polymer ?
#
loop_
_entity_poly.entity_id
_entity_poly.type
_entity_poly.pdbx_seq_one_letter_code
_entity_poly.pdbx_strand_id
1 'polypeptide(L)'
;MDPRSPGANSRESLANFDGLRDIRNLYKDEGLQAAALGMQFPIPYYDHRPQHLGMNGLDVMVVLIRHLYRHMVAEDREKVAEDEEENPLLRLAWCMFDKDRETAKRQDDVREDIMRWLRKEHRVHPSLAFEDLAESRIMVETMFSKPPFLLYHPIVPCKARADGHEWKPTRFHPKDNAASSLVTWDGHGDLGEFISNEMFGIQNDDRGNNYYYTFDQPTFIRVQYTNVNNTKTYKDLAEICVENKLVHEDGSLIPTWDKGMDDPRDNWVRINYRLIAAVRARDPNTPKDRDFIRRWHISGKPLLDPEESSFSSQQWKIGSGNGTYVLYYCMLPETHRRPLAAGELPEQTIRDRSLKANFDRMSSAVRNASKEAESQ
;
A
#
# COMPACT_ATOMS: atom_id res chain seq x y z
N MET A 1 -49.22 -15.93 -13.66
CA MET A 1 -48.63 -14.66 -13.18
C MET A 1 -47.31 -15.02 -12.55
N ASP A 2 -46.22 -14.79 -13.27
CA ASP A 2 -44.87 -15.20 -12.89
C ASP A 2 -44.01 -13.93 -12.75
N PRO A 3 -43.39 -13.64 -11.58
CA PRO A 3 -42.71 -12.39 -11.36
C PRO A 3 -41.30 -12.43 -11.93
N ARG A 4 -41.15 -11.73 -13.07
CA ARG A 4 -39.97 -10.96 -13.51
C ARG A 4 -38.60 -11.51 -13.09
N SER A 5 -37.95 -12.19 -14.05
CA SER A 5 -36.49 -12.29 -14.09
C SER A 5 -35.86 -10.90 -13.93
N PRO A 6 -34.85 -10.72 -13.06
CA PRO A 6 -34.08 -9.49 -13.01
C PRO A 6 -33.31 -9.37 -14.33
N GLY A 7 -33.56 -8.30 -15.06
CA GLY A 7 -32.87 -7.99 -16.30
C GLY A 7 -31.37 -7.96 -16.08
N ALA A 8 -30.63 -8.58 -17.00
CA ALA A 8 -29.20 -8.39 -17.15
C ALA A 8 -28.95 -6.90 -17.43
N ASN A 9 -28.69 -6.13 -16.37
CA ASN A 9 -28.12 -4.80 -16.50
C ASN A 9 -26.79 -4.99 -17.23
N SER A 10 -26.70 -4.52 -18.47
CA SER A 10 -25.43 -4.32 -19.15
C SER A 10 -24.58 -3.47 -18.22
N ARG A 11 -23.58 -4.08 -17.57
CA ARG A 11 -22.53 -3.33 -16.85
C ARG A 11 -21.87 -2.45 -17.91
N GLU A 12 -22.24 -1.17 -17.97
CA GLU A 12 -21.44 -0.18 -18.70
C GLU A 12 -20.00 -0.34 -18.20
N SER A 13 -19.05 -0.46 -19.14
CA SER A 13 -17.63 -0.56 -18.82
C SER A 13 -17.23 0.58 -17.88
N LEU A 14 -16.70 0.27 -16.69
CA LEU A 14 -16.43 1.26 -15.62
C LEU A 14 -15.43 2.34 -16.05
N ALA A 15 -14.45 1.97 -16.88
CA ALA A 15 -13.53 2.87 -17.58
C ALA A 15 -13.07 2.21 -18.88
N ASN A 16 -12.78 2.98 -19.93
CA ASN A 16 -12.30 2.43 -21.20
C ASN A 16 -10.77 2.45 -21.30
N PHE A 17 -10.14 1.29 -21.15
CA PHE A 17 -8.68 1.12 -21.24
C PHE A 17 -8.16 0.89 -22.67
N ASP A 18 -9.00 0.95 -23.69
CA ASP A 18 -8.59 0.76 -25.09
C ASP A 18 -7.48 1.77 -25.47
N GLY A 19 -6.38 1.23 -26.00
CA GLY A 19 -5.19 2.01 -26.38
C GLY A 19 -4.18 2.21 -25.24
N LEU A 20 -4.49 1.81 -24.00
CA LEU A 20 -3.49 1.68 -22.94
C LEU A 20 -3.00 0.23 -22.86
N ARG A 21 -1.71 0.04 -23.07
CA ARG A 21 -1.10 -1.30 -23.07
C ARG A 21 -0.89 -1.79 -21.66
N ASP A 22 -1.11 -3.08 -21.44
CA ASP A 22 -0.89 -3.73 -20.15
C ASP A 22 0.57 -4.24 -20.05
N ILE A 23 1.26 -3.89 -18.97
CA ILE A 23 2.65 -4.32 -18.69
C ILE A 23 2.78 -5.84 -18.67
N ARG A 24 1.77 -6.56 -18.18
CA ARG A 24 1.78 -8.04 -18.08
C ARG A 24 1.76 -8.71 -19.46
N ASN A 25 1.08 -8.07 -20.42
CA ASN A 25 1.02 -8.57 -21.79
C ASN A 25 2.30 -8.29 -22.57
N LEU A 26 3.02 -7.22 -22.22
CA LEU A 26 4.26 -6.83 -22.88
C LEU A 26 5.48 -7.59 -22.36
N TYR A 27 5.53 -7.84 -21.05
CA TYR A 27 6.67 -8.49 -20.42
C TYR A 27 6.23 -9.80 -19.76
N LYS A 28 6.76 -10.91 -20.26
CA LYS A 28 6.59 -12.23 -19.62
C LYS A 28 7.51 -12.40 -18.40
N ASP A 29 8.61 -11.66 -18.35
CA ASP A 29 9.57 -11.70 -17.23
C ASP A 29 9.10 -10.82 -16.07
N GLU A 30 9.03 -11.39 -14.87
CA GLU A 30 8.59 -10.67 -13.66
C GLU A 30 9.54 -9.53 -13.28
N GLY A 31 10.84 -9.68 -13.51
CA GLY A 31 11.83 -8.64 -13.25
C GLY A 31 11.61 -7.40 -14.12
N LEU A 32 11.31 -7.60 -15.40
CA LEU A 32 10.95 -6.52 -16.34
C LEU A 32 9.61 -5.88 -15.98
N GLN A 33 8.60 -6.65 -15.58
CA GLN A 33 7.34 -6.10 -15.06
C GLN A 33 7.59 -5.21 -13.84
N ALA A 34 8.34 -5.71 -12.85
CA ALA A 34 8.72 -4.99 -11.63
C ALA A 34 9.51 -3.70 -11.94
N ALA A 35 10.40 -3.75 -12.93
CA ALA A 35 11.14 -2.59 -13.40
C ALA A 35 10.20 -1.55 -14.05
N ALA A 36 9.28 -1.98 -14.93
CA ALA A 36 8.31 -1.10 -15.56
C ALA A 36 7.37 -0.43 -14.54
N LEU A 37 6.86 -1.20 -13.57
CA LEU A 37 6.04 -0.69 -12.46
C LEU A 37 6.76 0.40 -11.67
N GLY A 38 8.04 0.20 -11.37
CA GLY A 38 8.83 1.13 -10.55
C GLY A 38 9.31 2.40 -11.26
N MET A 39 9.47 2.37 -12.59
CA MET A 39 10.12 3.44 -13.36
C MET A 39 9.21 4.26 -14.27
N GLN A 40 8.01 3.78 -14.55
CA GLN A 40 7.02 4.54 -15.32
C GLN A 40 6.02 5.21 -14.37
N PHE A 41 5.60 6.41 -14.74
CA PHE A 41 4.78 7.26 -13.90
C PHE A 41 3.63 7.88 -14.70
N PRO A 42 2.50 8.17 -14.04
CA PRO A 42 1.45 9.00 -14.59
C PRO A 42 2.02 10.24 -15.29
N ILE A 43 1.67 10.42 -16.56
CA ILE A 43 2.08 11.60 -17.32
C ILE A 43 1.28 12.80 -16.82
N PRO A 44 1.90 13.99 -16.64
CA PRO A 44 1.16 15.20 -16.35
C PRO A 44 0.00 15.39 -17.35
N TYR A 45 -1.17 15.80 -16.84
CA TYR A 45 -2.35 15.98 -17.67
C TYR A 45 -2.05 16.83 -18.90
N TYR A 46 -2.39 16.28 -20.06
CA TYR A 46 -2.15 16.89 -21.35
C TYR A 46 -2.99 18.15 -21.52
N ASP A 47 -4.22 18.12 -21.01
CA ASP A 47 -5.12 19.28 -20.96
C ASP A 47 -5.09 19.90 -19.57
N HIS A 48 -5.02 21.22 -19.44
CA HIS A 48 -4.96 21.91 -18.14
C HIS A 48 -6.34 22.26 -17.60
N ARG A 49 -7.29 21.32 -17.71
CA ARG A 49 -8.66 21.53 -17.22
C ARG A 49 -8.64 21.80 -15.71
N PRO A 50 -9.48 22.72 -15.20
CA PRO A 50 -9.55 23.01 -13.77
C PRO A 50 -9.77 21.79 -12.89
N GLN A 51 -10.52 20.79 -13.39
CA GLN A 51 -10.77 19.53 -12.68
C GLN A 51 -9.49 18.71 -12.42
N HIS A 52 -8.47 18.83 -13.26
CA HIS A 52 -7.21 18.10 -13.10
C HIS A 52 -6.38 18.60 -11.91
N LEU A 53 -6.62 19.83 -11.44
CA LEU A 53 -5.95 20.36 -10.25
C LEU A 53 -6.31 19.57 -8.98
N GLY A 54 -7.46 18.90 -8.95
CA GLY A 54 -7.88 18.04 -7.84
C GLY A 54 -7.37 16.61 -7.91
N MET A 55 -6.89 16.14 -9.07
CA MET A 55 -6.67 14.71 -9.32
C MET A 55 -5.30 14.18 -8.86
N ASN A 56 -4.46 15.02 -8.24
CA ASN A 56 -3.13 14.63 -7.77
C ASN A 56 -3.14 13.42 -6.82
N GLY A 57 -4.14 13.29 -5.94
CA GLY A 57 -4.25 12.13 -5.05
C GLY A 57 -4.49 10.82 -5.79
N LEU A 58 -5.18 10.85 -6.94
CA LEU A 58 -5.35 9.69 -7.82
C LEU A 58 -4.02 9.27 -8.44
N ASP A 59 -3.19 10.22 -8.90
CA ASP A 59 -1.87 9.90 -9.43
C ASP A 59 -0.93 9.36 -8.34
N VAL A 60 -0.97 9.93 -7.13
CA VAL A 60 -0.26 9.40 -5.95
C VAL A 60 -0.68 7.97 -5.68
N MET A 61 -1.99 7.68 -5.71
CA MET A 61 -2.52 6.34 -5.47
C MET A 61 -2.06 5.34 -6.54
N VAL A 62 -2.09 5.73 -7.83
CA VAL A 62 -1.58 4.88 -8.92
C VAL A 62 -0.09 4.58 -8.74
N VAL A 63 0.73 5.59 -8.40
CA VAL A 63 2.16 5.41 -8.14
C VAL A 63 2.40 4.48 -6.95
N LEU A 64 1.61 4.62 -5.88
CA LEU A 64 1.68 3.73 -4.73
C LEU A 64 1.32 2.29 -5.11
N ILE A 65 0.18 2.06 -5.77
CA ILE A 65 -0.27 0.71 -6.15
C ILE A 65 0.79 0.01 -6.99
N ARG A 66 1.37 0.72 -7.97
CA ARG A 66 2.49 0.20 -8.79
C ARG A 66 3.69 -0.19 -7.96
N HIS A 67 4.03 0.64 -6.98
CA HIS A 67 5.14 0.37 -6.08
C HIS A 67 4.87 -0.84 -5.18
N LEU A 68 3.63 -1.03 -4.72
CA LEU A 68 3.23 -2.21 -3.96
C LEU A 68 3.25 -3.47 -4.83
N TYR A 69 2.71 -3.44 -6.05
CA TYR A 69 2.75 -4.56 -7.00
C TYR A 69 4.18 -5.03 -7.30
N ARG A 70 5.13 -4.11 -7.39
CA ARG A 70 6.54 -4.43 -7.58
C ARG A 70 7.10 -5.32 -6.46
N HIS A 71 6.55 -5.23 -5.26
CA HIS A 71 7.01 -5.96 -4.07
C HIS A 71 6.14 -7.18 -3.75
N MET A 72 5.06 -7.41 -4.49
CA MET A 72 4.22 -8.61 -4.35
C MET A 72 4.79 -9.80 -5.13
N VAL A 73 4.58 -11.00 -4.59
CA VAL A 73 4.79 -12.24 -5.35
C VAL A 73 3.69 -12.40 -6.40
N ALA A 74 3.90 -13.25 -7.41
CA ALA A 74 2.95 -13.47 -8.50
C ALA A 74 1.56 -13.90 -8.00
N GLU A 75 1.49 -14.86 -7.08
CA GLU A 75 0.23 -15.37 -6.54
C GLU A 75 -0.63 -14.26 -5.90
N ASP A 76 0.01 -13.33 -5.19
CA ASP A 76 -0.68 -12.21 -4.58
C ASP A 76 -1.20 -11.21 -5.61
N ARG A 77 -0.43 -10.98 -6.69
CA ARG A 77 -0.85 -10.13 -7.80
C ARG A 77 -2.06 -10.71 -8.52
N GLU A 78 -2.11 -12.03 -8.71
CA GLU A 78 -3.26 -12.73 -9.31
C GLU A 78 -4.53 -12.53 -8.47
N LYS A 79 -4.44 -12.69 -7.15
CA LYS A 79 -5.57 -12.45 -6.23
C LYS A 79 -6.09 -11.02 -6.26
N VAL A 80 -5.22 -10.02 -6.47
CA VAL A 80 -5.64 -8.63 -6.65
C VAL A 80 -6.23 -8.40 -8.04
N ALA A 81 -5.71 -9.09 -9.07
CA ALA A 81 -6.18 -8.95 -10.45
C ALA A 81 -7.65 -9.35 -10.63
N GLU A 82 -8.15 -10.29 -9.82
CA GLU A 82 -9.57 -10.68 -9.77
C GLU A 82 -10.51 -9.49 -9.49
N ASP A 83 -10.02 -8.44 -8.81
CA ASP A 83 -10.82 -7.27 -8.46
C ASP A 83 -10.65 -6.10 -9.45
N GLU A 84 -9.81 -6.22 -10.48
CA GLU A 84 -9.55 -5.14 -11.44
C GLU A 84 -10.80 -4.74 -12.24
N GLU A 85 -11.74 -5.68 -12.44
CA GLU A 85 -13.04 -5.40 -13.05
C GLU A 85 -13.93 -4.54 -12.15
N GLU A 86 -13.81 -4.68 -10.83
CA GLU A 86 -14.59 -3.91 -9.85
C GLU A 86 -13.89 -2.60 -9.47
N ASN A 87 -12.56 -2.56 -9.53
CA ASN A 87 -11.74 -1.41 -9.16
C ASN A 87 -10.76 -1.03 -10.30
N PRO A 88 -11.18 -0.16 -11.23
CA PRO A 88 -10.36 0.25 -12.36
C PRO A 88 -9.06 0.98 -11.98
N LEU A 89 -8.89 1.47 -10.74
CA LEU A 89 -7.58 2.00 -10.29
C LEU A 89 -6.50 0.91 -10.29
N LEU A 90 -6.86 -0.32 -9.92
CA LEU A 90 -5.95 -1.46 -9.89
C LEU A 90 -5.46 -1.81 -11.30
N ARG A 91 -6.37 -1.74 -12.28
CA ARG A 91 -6.06 -1.96 -13.69
C ARG A 91 -5.22 -0.82 -14.28
N LEU A 92 -5.54 0.43 -13.94
CA LEU A 92 -4.74 1.59 -14.38
C LEU A 92 -3.28 1.47 -13.92
N ALA A 93 -3.05 0.93 -12.73
CA ALA A 93 -1.70 0.69 -12.23
C ALA A 93 -0.89 -0.30 -13.08
N TRP A 94 -1.52 -1.21 -13.84
CA TRP A 94 -0.83 -2.11 -14.77
C TRP A 94 -0.59 -1.53 -16.17
N CYS A 95 -1.16 -0.35 -16.47
CA CYS A 95 -1.00 0.27 -17.78
C CYS A 95 0.42 0.81 -18.00
N MET A 96 0.85 0.85 -19.25
CA MET A 96 2.06 1.53 -19.70
C MET A 96 1.84 3.04 -19.73
N PHE A 97 2.84 3.79 -19.27
CA PHE A 97 2.83 5.25 -19.29
C PHE A 97 3.88 5.83 -20.24
N ASP A 98 3.67 5.57 -21.54
CA ASP A 98 4.55 6.07 -22.60
C ASP A 98 4.37 7.56 -22.85
N LYS A 99 5.47 8.29 -23.04
CA LYS A 99 5.47 9.75 -23.16
C LYS A 99 4.89 10.30 -24.47
N ASP A 100 4.34 9.44 -25.33
CA ASP A 100 3.71 9.89 -26.56
C ASP A 100 2.35 10.55 -26.26
N ARG A 101 1.93 11.39 -27.21
CA ARG A 101 0.74 12.24 -27.04
C ARG A 101 -0.56 11.42 -26.97
N GLU A 102 -0.64 10.30 -27.68
CA GLU A 102 -1.85 9.49 -27.72
C GLU A 102 -2.03 8.77 -26.38
N THR A 103 -0.98 8.13 -25.87
CA THR A 103 -0.96 7.50 -24.56
C THR A 103 -1.27 8.49 -23.44
N ALA A 104 -0.71 9.71 -23.50
CA ALA A 104 -1.02 10.77 -22.53
C ALA A 104 -2.51 11.15 -22.53
N LYS A 105 -3.09 11.35 -23.72
CA LYS A 105 -4.52 11.66 -23.85
C LYS A 105 -5.40 10.52 -23.33
N ARG A 106 -5.04 9.26 -23.63
CA ARG A 106 -5.79 8.09 -23.15
C ARG A 106 -5.71 7.92 -21.64
N GLN A 107 -4.57 8.22 -21.04
CA GLN A 107 -4.48 8.27 -19.58
C GLN A 107 -5.43 9.31 -18.98
N ASP A 108 -5.51 10.51 -19.55
CA ASP A 108 -6.43 11.54 -19.07
C ASP A 108 -7.89 11.08 -19.17
N ASP A 109 -8.30 10.52 -20.31
CA ASP A 109 -9.65 9.98 -20.52
C ASP A 109 -9.99 8.90 -19.45
N VAL A 110 -9.08 7.95 -19.21
CA VAL A 110 -9.27 6.87 -18.21
C VAL A 110 -9.31 7.42 -16.79
N ARG A 111 -8.45 8.37 -16.44
CA ARG A 111 -8.48 9.00 -15.10
C ARG A 111 -9.79 9.76 -14.88
N GLU A 112 -10.31 10.45 -15.91
CA GLU A 112 -11.61 11.11 -15.84
C GLU A 112 -12.75 10.11 -15.65
N ASP A 113 -12.73 8.97 -16.36
CA ASP A 113 -13.70 7.88 -16.19
C ASP A 113 -13.68 7.34 -14.75
N ILE A 114 -12.49 7.01 -14.24
CA ILE A 114 -12.31 6.49 -12.87
C ILE A 114 -12.80 7.52 -11.84
N MET A 115 -12.45 8.80 -11.99
CA MET A 115 -12.95 9.85 -11.12
C MET A 115 -14.49 9.91 -11.11
N ARG A 116 -15.12 9.87 -12.29
CA ARG A 116 -16.59 9.91 -12.40
C ARG A 116 -17.22 8.71 -11.71
N TRP A 117 -16.66 7.52 -11.92
CA TRP A 117 -17.09 6.29 -11.29
C TRP A 117 -16.94 6.33 -9.76
N LEU A 118 -15.77 6.71 -9.23
CA LEU A 118 -15.51 6.82 -7.79
C LEU A 118 -16.51 7.75 -7.09
N ARG A 119 -16.81 8.90 -7.70
CA ARG A 119 -17.77 9.87 -7.15
C ARG A 119 -19.20 9.35 -7.18
N LYS A 120 -19.61 8.74 -8.29
CA LYS A 120 -20.99 8.31 -8.52
C LYS A 120 -21.33 7.05 -7.72
N GLU A 121 -20.48 6.03 -7.81
CA GLU A 121 -20.78 4.69 -7.29
C GLU A 121 -20.23 4.49 -5.87
N HIS A 122 -19.11 5.12 -5.54
CA HIS A 122 -18.42 4.94 -4.24
C HIS A 122 -18.44 6.17 -3.33
N ARG A 123 -19.05 7.28 -3.78
CA ARG A 123 -19.21 8.53 -3.01
C ARG A 123 -17.90 9.07 -2.47
N VAL A 124 -16.78 8.82 -3.16
CA VAL A 124 -15.48 9.40 -2.79
C VAL A 124 -15.53 10.92 -2.93
N HIS A 125 -14.92 11.63 -1.98
CA HIS A 125 -14.96 13.09 -1.94
C HIS A 125 -14.40 13.73 -3.22
N PRO A 126 -14.98 14.84 -3.73
CA PRO A 126 -14.56 15.44 -4.99
C PRO A 126 -13.10 15.90 -5.05
N SER A 127 -12.46 16.17 -3.91
CA SER A 127 -11.03 16.54 -3.86
C SER A 127 -10.11 15.41 -4.28
N LEU A 128 -10.60 14.15 -4.28
CA LEU A 128 -9.80 12.94 -4.50
C LEU A 128 -8.48 13.00 -3.72
N ALA A 129 -8.55 13.38 -2.43
CA ALA A 129 -7.37 13.33 -1.59
C ALA A 129 -6.92 11.87 -1.46
N PHE A 130 -5.62 11.68 -1.28
CA PHE A 130 -5.06 10.33 -1.19
C PHE A 130 -5.73 9.49 -0.09
N GLU A 131 -5.94 10.07 1.10
CA GLU A 131 -6.58 9.38 2.24
C GLU A 131 -8.00 8.94 1.88
N ASP A 132 -8.80 9.83 1.27
CA ASP A 132 -10.16 9.50 0.81
C ASP A 132 -10.18 8.31 -0.17
N LEU A 133 -9.15 8.18 -1.01
CA LEU A 133 -9.01 7.08 -1.98
C LEU A 133 -8.53 5.79 -1.30
N ALA A 134 -7.50 5.88 -0.47
CA ALA A 134 -6.89 4.74 0.20
C ALA A 134 -7.85 4.09 1.22
N GLU A 135 -8.67 4.89 1.89
CA GLU A 135 -9.66 4.42 2.87
C GLU A 135 -11.07 4.28 2.27
N SER A 136 -11.21 4.56 0.96
CA SER A 136 -12.48 4.30 0.28
C SER A 136 -12.87 2.83 0.41
N ARG A 137 -14.16 2.58 0.57
CA ARG A 137 -14.73 1.24 0.67
C ARG A 137 -14.23 0.32 -0.46
N ILE A 138 -14.18 0.82 -1.69
CA ILE A 138 -13.76 0.00 -2.83
C ILE A 138 -12.29 -0.42 -2.74
N MET A 139 -11.40 0.45 -2.28
CA MET A 139 -9.99 0.10 -2.10
C MET A 139 -9.77 -0.87 -0.94
N VAL A 140 -10.49 -0.65 0.17
CA VAL A 140 -10.46 -1.53 1.34
C VAL A 140 -10.98 -2.92 1.00
N GLU A 141 -12.10 -3.00 0.28
CA GLU A 141 -12.73 -4.27 -0.07
C GLU A 141 -12.03 -5.04 -1.19
N THR A 142 -11.21 -4.36 -2.00
CA THR A 142 -10.46 -5.00 -3.09
C THR A 142 -9.03 -5.25 -2.67
N MET A 143 -8.12 -4.31 -2.95
CA MET A 143 -6.68 -4.44 -2.70
C MET A 143 -6.34 -4.75 -1.25
N PHE A 144 -6.84 -3.97 -0.29
CA PHE A 144 -6.41 -4.10 1.10
C PHE A 144 -7.09 -5.23 1.88
N SER A 145 -8.06 -5.92 1.28
CA SER A 145 -8.65 -7.13 1.85
C SER A 145 -7.89 -8.41 1.48
N LYS A 146 -6.87 -8.30 0.63
CA LYS A 146 -6.05 -9.44 0.22
C LYS A 146 -5.01 -9.78 1.30
N PRO A 147 -4.63 -11.06 1.42
CA PRO A 147 -3.70 -11.54 2.44
C PRO A 147 -2.42 -10.69 2.62
N PRO A 148 -1.78 -10.13 1.57
CA PRO A 148 -0.58 -9.30 1.72
C PRO A 148 -0.75 -8.06 2.60
N PHE A 149 -1.98 -7.65 2.91
CA PHE A 149 -2.30 -6.44 3.66
C PHE A 149 -3.04 -6.69 4.98
N LEU A 150 -3.40 -7.93 5.28
CA LEU A 150 -4.17 -8.27 6.48
C LEU A 150 -3.24 -8.40 7.68
N LEU A 151 -3.36 -7.48 8.64
CA LEU A 151 -2.53 -7.48 9.84
C LEU A 151 -2.86 -8.67 10.75
N TYR A 152 -4.14 -9.04 10.80
CA TYR A 152 -4.63 -10.09 11.68
C TYR A 152 -4.89 -11.39 10.93
N HIS A 153 -4.63 -12.51 11.59
CA HIS A 153 -4.98 -13.82 11.05
C HIS A 153 -6.50 -13.92 10.86
N PRO A 154 -7.00 -14.49 9.73
CA PRO A 154 -8.44 -14.52 9.43
C PRO A 154 -9.28 -15.38 10.38
N ILE A 155 -8.64 -16.22 11.19
CA ILE A 155 -9.28 -17.02 12.24
C ILE A 155 -8.71 -16.59 13.58
N VAL A 156 -9.57 -16.06 14.46
CA VAL A 156 -9.20 -15.67 15.81
C VAL A 156 -9.94 -16.51 16.84
N PRO A 157 -9.31 -16.87 17.96
CA PRO A 157 -10.04 -17.34 19.13
C PRO A 157 -10.97 -16.23 19.68
N CYS A 158 -12.22 -16.57 19.97
CA CYS A 158 -13.21 -15.67 20.57
C CYS A 158 -13.86 -16.35 21.78
N LYS A 159 -14.11 -15.58 22.83
CA LYS A 159 -14.73 -16.02 24.08
C LYS A 159 -15.90 -15.10 24.41
N ALA A 160 -17.08 -15.68 24.63
CA ALA A 160 -18.28 -14.93 25.01
C ALA A 160 -18.19 -14.49 26.47
N ARG A 161 -18.20 -13.17 26.73
CA ARG A 161 -18.09 -12.52 28.04
C ARG A 161 -16.85 -12.92 28.87
N ALA A 162 -16.48 -12.06 29.83
CA ALA A 162 -15.31 -12.31 30.67
C ALA A 162 -15.41 -13.61 31.49
N ASP A 163 -16.64 -14.00 31.85
CA ASP A 163 -17.01 -15.19 32.63
C ASP A 163 -17.18 -16.48 31.81
N GLY A 164 -17.08 -16.42 30.48
CA GLY A 164 -17.03 -17.61 29.64
C GLY A 164 -15.89 -18.54 30.06
N HIS A 165 -15.93 -19.80 29.65
CA HIS A 165 -14.84 -20.75 29.95
C HIS A 165 -14.12 -21.27 28.71
N GLU A 166 -14.66 -21.01 27.51
CA GLU A 166 -14.20 -21.66 26.28
C GLU A 166 -13.88 -20.62 25.19
N TRP A 167 -12.68 -20.72 24.60
CA TRP A 167 -12.29 -20.01 23.40
C TRP A 167 -12.73 -20.80 22.17
N LYS A 168 -13.42 -20.16 21.23
CA LYS A 168 -13.91 -20.77 19.99
C LYS A 168 -13.32 -20.06 18.78
N PRO A 169 -12.86 -20.80 17.76
CA PRO A 169 -12.40 -20.17 16.53
C PRO A 169 -13.55 -19.42 15.87
N THR A 170 -13.32 -18.15 15.59
CA THR A 170 -14.23 -17.28 14.85
C THR A 170 -13.49 -16.77 13.63
N ARG A 171 -14.12 -16.92 12.47
CA ARG A 171 -13.55 -16.48 11.20
C ARG A 171 -14.04 -15.08 10.89
N PHE A 172 -13.12 -14.14 10.74
CA PHE A 172 -13.45 -12.81 10.25
C PHE A 172 -13.55 -12.82 8.73
N HIS A 173 -14.47 -12.01 8.22
CA HIS A 173 -14.48 -11.73 6.79
C HIS A 173 -13.26 -10.86 6.45
N PRO A 174 -12.50 -11.15 5.37
CA PRO A 174 -11.31 -10.38 5.02
C PRO A 174 -11.56 -8.88 4.91
N LYS A 175 -12.75 -8.47 4.43
CA LYS A 175 -13.16 -7.07 4.32
C LYS A 175 -13.26 -6.35 5.67
N ASP A 176 -13.71 -7.03 6.72
CA ASP A 176 -13.80 -6.44 8.07
C ASP A 176 -12.39 -6.26 8.64
N ASN A 177 -11.54 -7.27 8.43
CA ASN A 177 -10.13 -7.26 8.84
C ASN A 177 -9.31 -6.18 8.11
N ALA A 178 -9.60 -5.94 6.83
CA ALA A 178 -8.90 -4.97 5.98
C ALA A 178 -8.93 -3.54 6.54
N ALA A 179 -10.10 -3.11 7.06
CA ALA A 179 -10.26 -1.79 7.66
C ALA A 179 -9.42 -1.67 8.96
N SER A 180 -9.49 -2.69 9.82
CA SER A 180 -8.75 -2.74 11.09
C SER A 180 -7.24 -2.97 10.92
N SER A 181 -6.78 -3.32 9.72
CA SER A 181 -5.36 -3.53 9.39
C SER A 181 -4.59 -2.24 9.10
N LEU A 182 -5.24 -1.07 9.13
CA LEU A 182 -4.56 0.23 9.12
C LEU A 182 -4.15 0.58 10.56
N VAL A 183 -2.84 0.66 10.82
CA VAL A 183 -2.32 1.04 12.14
C VAL A 183 -2.36 2.56 12.28
N THR A 184 -3.09 3.09 13.24
CA THR A 184 -3.05 4.53 13.56
C THR A 184 -2.06 4.78 14.69
N TRP A 185 -1.11 5.68 14.48
CA TRP A 185 -0.03 5.96 15.44
C TRP A 185 0.31 7.46 15.46
N ASP A 186 0.54 8.02 16.64
CA ASP A 186 0.77 9.46 16.86
C ASP A 186 2.26 9.85 16.97
N GLY A 187 3.15 8.87 16.77
CA GLY A 187 4.60 9.04 16.89
C GLY A 187 5.16 8.73 18.27
N HIS A 188 4.34 8.41 19.27
CA HIS A 188 4.85 8.12 20.61
C HIS A 188 5.49 6.72 20.69
N GLY A 189 6.67 6.63 21.31
CA GLY A 189 7.41 5.36 21.46
C GLY A 189 8.06 4.86 20.16
N ASP A 190 8.40 3.57 20.13
CA ASP A 190 8.83 2.86 18.92
C ASP A 190 7.60 2.26 18.20
N LEU A 191 7.55 2.38 16.87
CA LEU A 191 6.40 1.90 16.09
C LEU A 191 6.31 0.37 16.08
N GLY A 192 7.44 -0.33 16.05
CA GLY A 192 7.47 -1.79 16.12
C GLY A 192 6.96 -2.31 17.46
N GLU A 193 7.41 -1.69 18.57
CA GLU A 193 6.91 -1.98 19.91
C GLU A 193 5.42 -1.66 20.05
N PHE A 194 4.96 -0.51 19.53
CA PHE A 194 3.55 -0.14 19.51
C PHE A 194 2.70 -1.20 18.81
N ILE A 195 3.09 -1.61 17.59
CA ILE A 195 2.38 -2.65 16.85
C ILE A 195 2.38 -3.98 17.64
N SER A 196 3.52 -4.38 18.18
CA SER A 196 3.68 -5.66 18.89
C SER A 196 2.86 -5.74 20.19
N ASN A 197 2.66 -4.60 20.87
CA ASN A 197 2.04 -4.55 22.19
C ASN A 197 0.58 -4.12 22.17
N GLU A 198 0.21 -3.19 21.30
CA GLU A 198 -1.13 -2.59 21.31
C GLU A 198 -2.08 -3.24 20.30
N MET A 199 -1.56 -3.78 19.19
CA MET A 199 -2.43 -4.31 18.13
C MET A 199 -2.79 -5.79 18.34
N PHE A 200 -1.98 -6.56 19.07
CA PHE A 200 -2.17 -8.00 19.22
C PHE A 200 -2.47 -8.41 20.66
N GLY A 201 -3.12 -9.57 20.82
CA GLY A 201 -3.55 -10.11 22.10
C GLY A 201 -5.06 -9.99 22.32
N ILE A 202 -5.46 -9.95 23.59
CA ILE A 202 -6.89 -9.95 23.97
C ILE A 202 -7.47 -8.55 23.81
N GLN A 203 -8.49 -8.42 22.98
CA GLN A 203 -9.30 -7.22 22.82
C GLN A 203 -10.77 -7.51 23.08
N ASN A 204 -11.49 -6.55 23.64
CA ASN A 204 -12.90 -6.71 23.97
C ASN A 204 -13.76 -5.91 22.98
N ASP A 205 -14.85 -6.50 22.50
CA ASP A 205 -15.87 -5.74 21.76
C ASP A 205 -16.87 -5.04 22.68
N ASP A 206 -17.70 -4.17 22.11
CA ASP A 206 -18.76 -3.44 22.84
C ASP A 206 -19.81 -4.35 23.49
N ARG A 207 -19.88 -5.62 23.06
CA ARG A 207 -20.79 -6.65 23.58
C ARG A 207 -20.15 -7.44 24.72
N GLY A 208 -18.89 -7.14 25.05
CA GLY A 208 -18.10 -7.80 26.09
C GLY A 208 -17.51 -9.14 25.65
N ASN A 209 -17.50 -9.48 24.37
CA ASN A 209 -16.77 -10.65 23.88
C ASN A 209 -15.28 -10.34 23.81
N ASN A 210 -14.46 -11.32 24.16
CA ASN A 210 -13.02 -11.21 24.08
C ASN A 210 -12.53 -11.92 22.82
N TYR A 211 -11.76 -11.23 21.99
CA TYR A 211 -11.10 -11.79 20.82
C TYR A 211 -9.60 -11.80 21.06
N TYR A 212 -8.95 -12.87 20.62
CA TYR A 212 -7.50 -12.94 20.63
C TYR A 212 -6.97 -12.69 19.22
N TYR A 213 -6.45 -11.49 18.98
CA TYR A 213 -5.87 -11.12 17.69
C TYR A 213 -4.42 -11.58 17.61
N THR A 214 -4.11 -12.34 16.55
CA THR A 214 -2.77 -12.82 16.21
C THR A 214 -2.26 -12.12 14.96
N PHE A 215 -0.94 -11.95 14.88
CA PHE A 215 -0.29 -11.34 13.73
C PHE A 215 -0.19 -12.33 12.56
N ASP A 216 -0.74 -11.96 11.39
CA ASP A 216 -0.73 -12.79 10.17
C ASP A 216 0.58 -12.71 9.38
N GLN A 217 1.50 -11.84 9.80
CA GLN A 217 2.76 -11.57 9.09
C GLN A 217 2.49 -11.13 7.63
N PRO A 218 1.69 -10.08 7.39
CA PRO A 218 1.40 -9.62 6.04
C PRO A 218 2.67 -9.19 5.30
N THR A 219 2.67 -9.27 3.97
CA THR A 219 3.75 -8.70 3.16
C THR A 219 3.91 -7.20 3.40
N PHE A 220 2.80 -6.48 3.63
CA PHE A 220 2.79 -5.06 3.87
C PHE A 220 2.07 -4.66 5.16
N ILE A 221 2.65 -3.70 5.88
CA ILE A 221 1.99 -3.00 6.99
C ILE A 221 1.70 -1.57 6.56
N ARG A 222 0.47 -1.12 6.77
CA ARG A 222 0.02 0.25 6.51
C ARG A 222 -0.12 1.00 7.83
N VAL A 223 0.46 2.19 7.91
CA VAL A 223 0.45 3.00 9.13
C VAL A 223 0.04 4.42 8.81
N GLN A 224 -1.03 4.90 9.43
CA GLN A 224 -1.37 6.32 9.46
C GLN A 224 -0.62 6.97 10.63
N TYR A 225 0.38 7.77 10.32
CA TYR A 225 1.21 8.50 11.26
C TYR A 225 0.82 9.99 11.29
N THR A 226 0.38 10.48 12.44
CA THR A 226 0.05 11.91 12.61
C THR A 226 1.15 12.61 13.40
N ASN A 227 1.85 13.54 12.76
CA ASN A 227 2.91 14.31 13.41
C ASN A 227 2.32 15.50 14.19
N VAL A 228 1.90 15.27 15.44
CA VAL A 228 1.35 16.33 16.31
C VAL A 228 2.36 16.81 17.35
N ASN A 229 3.09 15.90 18.01
CA ASN A 229 4.00 16.24 19.12
C ASN A 229 5.27 15.39 19.21
N ASN A 230 5.35 14.28 18.46
CA ASN A 230 6.47 13.35 18.48
C ASN A 230 7.01 13.18 17.06
N THR A 231 7.74 14.18 16.61
CA THR A 231 8.30 14.20 15.25
C THR A 231 9.27 13.05 15.08
N LYS A 232 8.95 12.16 14.14
CA LYS A 232 9.80 11.07 13.67
C LYS A 232 10.39 11.44 12.32
N THR A 233 11.67 11.16 12.15
CA THR A 233 12.36 11.32 10.87
C THR A 233 12.34 10.01 10.09
N TYR A 234 12.74 10.04 8.81
CA TYR A 234 12.95 8.81 8.05
C TYR A 234 13.89 7.83 8.77
N LYS A 235 14.92 8.31 9.46
CA LYS A 235 15.87 7.43 10.17
C LYS A 235 15.18 6.63 11.27
N ASP A 236 14.23 7.25 11.97
CA ASP A 236 13.47 6.61 13.05
C ASP A 236 12.43 5.62 12.53
N LEU A 237 12.03 5.77 11.26
CA LEU A 237 10.93 5.04 10.63
C LEU A 237 11.39 4.08 9.54
N ALA A 238 12.67 4.09 9.17
CA ALA A 238 13.18 3.36 8.01
C ALA A 238 12.94 1.85 8.17
N GLU A 239 13.08 1.33 9.37
CA GLU A 239 12.92 -0.08 9.69
C GLU A 239 12.15 -0.23 11.01
N ILE A 240 11.26 -1.21 11.06
CA ILE A 240 10.54 -1.60 12.28
C ILE A 240 10.69 -3.10 12.48
N CYS A 241 10.70 -3.51 13.75
CA CYS A 241 10.70 -4.91 14.13
C CYS A 241 9.38 -5.20 14.84
N VAL A 242 8.58 -6.11 14.27
CA VAL A 242 7.33 -6.55 14.89
C VAL A 242 7.57 -7.91 15.54
N GLU A 243 7.23 -8.02 16.81
CA GLU A 243 7.34 -9.23 17.61
C GLU A 243 6.03 -10.01 17.54
N ASN A 244 6.09 -11.20 16.94
CA ASN A 244 4.93 -12.08 16.89
C ASN A 244 4.77 -12.85 18.20
N LYS A 245 3.58 -12.80 18.80
CA LYS A 245 3.20 -13.55 20.00
C LYS A 245 2.40 -14.79 19.59
N LEU A 246 2.96 -15.98 19.84
CA LEU A 246 2.31 -17.26 19.51
C LEU A 246 1.22 -17.63 20.52
N VAL A 247 0.16 -18.29 20.05
CA VAL A 247 -0.95 -18.84 20.84
C VAL A 247 -1.02 -20.34 20.61
N HIS A 248 -1.31 -21.14 21.65
CA HIS A 248 -1.60 -22.56 21.47
C HIS A 248 -2.93 -22.80 20.73
N GLU A 249 -3.05 -23.98 20.11
CA GLU A 249 -4.28 -24.45 19.45
C GLU A 249 -5.49 -24.57 20.41
N ASP A 250 -5.24 -24.69 21.72
CA ASP A 250 -6.28 -24.74 22.77
C ASP A 250 -6.72 -23.35 23.27
N GLY A 251 -6.22 -22.27 22.66
CA GLY A 251 -6.52 -20.90 23.05
C GLY A 251 -5.80 -20.43 24.33
N SER A 252 -4.95 -21.27 24.92
CA SER A 252 -4.03 -20.81 25.97
C SER A 252 -2.91 -19.97 25.33
N LEU A 253 -2.60 -18.86 25.99
CA LEU A 253 -1.33 -18.16 25.74
C LEU A 253 -0.21 -19.16 25.98
N ILE A 254 0.81 -19.22 25.12
CA ILE A 254 2.06 -19.87 25.52
C ILE A 254 2.76 -18.88 26.48
N PRO A 255 2.80 -19.09 27.81
CA PRO A 255 3.99 -18.69 28.54
C PRO A 255 5.05 -19.63 28.03
N THR A 256 5.74 -19.11 27.05
CA THR A 256 6.95 -19.51 26.34
C THR A 256 8.06 -20.16 27.20
N TRP A 257 7.83 -20.30 28.49
CA TRP A 257 8.77 -20.67 29.54
C TRP A 257 8.75 -22.18 29.86
N ASP A 258 7.85 -22.97 29.24
CA ASP A 258 7.67 -24.40 29.59
C ASP A 258 8.43 -25.40 28.70
N LYS A 259 9.33 -24.93 27.84
CA LYS A 259 10.29 -25.78 27.10
C LYS A 259 11.73 -25.35 27.30
N GLY A 260 12.23 -25.37 28.54
CA GLY A 260 13.67 -25.44 28.84
C GLY A 260 14.58 -24.45 28.11
N MET A 261 14.06 -23.28 27.75
CA MET A 261 14.81 -22.17 27.17
C MET A 261 14.95 -21.12 28.26
N ASP A 262 16.17 -20.86 28.69
CA ASP A 262 16.48 -20.01 29.84
C ASP A 262 16.17 -18.51 29.61
N ASP A 263 15.67 -18.10 28.43
CA ASP A 263 15.30 -16.72 28.11
C ASP A 263 13.87 -16.60 27.53
N PRO A 264 12.94 -15.88 28.19
CA PRO A 264 11.61 -15.54 27.67
C PRO A 264 11.59 -14.89 26.27
N ARG A 265 12.72 -14.30 25.84
CA ARG A 265 12.90 -13.67 24.52
C ARG A 265 13.17 -14.67 23.40
N ASP A 266 13.46 -15.93 23.70
CA ASP A 266 13.76 -16.96 22.70
C ASP A 266 12.54 -17.44 21.90
N ASN A 267 11.33 -17.01 22.27
CA ASN A 267 10.09 -17.42 21.61
C ASN A 267 9.40 -16.32 20.78
N TRP A 268 10.07 -15.20 20.55
CA TRP A 268 9.55 -14.16 19.67
C TRP A 268 10.08 -14.35 18.27
N VAL A 269 9.18 -14.55 17.32
CA VAL A 269 9.56 -14.40 15.90
C VAL A 269 9.57 -12.91 15.62
N ARG A 270 10.78 -12.35 15.56
CA ARG A 270 11.03 -10.97 15.16
C ARG A 270 10.98 -10.86 13.65
N ILE A 271 10.03 -10.08 13.16
CA ILE A 271 9.81 -9.88 11.74
C ILE A 271 10.16 -8.44 11.42
N ASN A 272 11.22 -8.27 10.64
CA ASN A 272 11.69 -6.95 10.25
C ASN A 272 10.92 -6.49 9.01
N TYR A 273 10.47 -5.25 9.05
CA TYR A 273 9.86 -4.57 7.93
C TYR A 273 10.61 -3.29 7.62
N ARG A 274 10.63 -2.91 6.35
CA ARG A 274 11.28 -1.68 5.89
C ARG A 274 10.30 -0.76 5.20
N LEU A 275 10.42 0.53 5.47
CA LEU A 275 9.64 1.57 4.84
C LEU A 275 9.97 1.62 3.35
N ILE A 276 8.99 1.32 2.50
CA ILE A 276 9.14 1.33 1.03
C ILE A 276 8.39 2.50 0.39
N ALA A 277 7.40 3.08 1.06
CA ALA A 277 6.75 4.31 0.61
C ALA A 277 6.18 5.10 1.79
N ALA A 278 6.13 6.42 1.63
CA ALA A 278 5.46 7.33 2.53
C ALA A 278 4.67 8.33 1.69
N VAL A 279 3.40 8.51 2.03
CA VAL A 279 2.55 9.52 1.42
C VAL A 279 2.28 10.59 2.46
N ARG A 280 2.65 11.84 2.20
CA ARG A 280 2.19 12.99 2.97
C ARG A 280 0.80 13.37 2.45
N ALA A 281 -0.20 13.24 3.30
CA ALA A 281 -1.54 13.70 2.99
C ALA A 281 -1.55 15.23 2.86
N ARG A 282 -2.36 15.75 1.95
CA ARG A 282 -2.61 17.19 1.86
C ARG A 282 -3.33 17.69 3.11
N ASP A 283 -2.98 18.88 3.59
CA ASP A 283 -3.71 19.53 4.67
C ASP A 283 -5.06 20.06 4.14
N PRO A 284 -6.21 19.59 4.68
CA PRO A 284 -7.52 20.05 4.24
C PRO A 284 -7.75 21.56 4.51
N ASN A 285 -6.98 22.17 5.42
CA ASN A 285 -7.11 23.57 5.79
C ASN A 285 -6.22 24.50 4.94
N THR A 286 -5.30 23.95 4.14
CA THR A 286 -4.37 24.74 3.32
C THR A 286 -4.77 24.67 1.85
N PRO A 287 -5.37 25.74 1.28
CA PRO A 287 -5.75 25.74 -0.12
C PRO A 287 -4.54 25.50 -1.03
N LYS A 288 -4.73 24.63 -2.03
CA LYS A 288 -3.68 24.19 -2.99
C LYS A 288 -2.62 23.25 -2.41
N ASP A 289 -2.74 22.82 -1.15
CA ASP A 289 -1.88 21.75 -0.67
C ASP A 289 -2.18 20.45 -1.42
N ARG A 290 -1.15 19.62 -1.60
CA ARG A 290 -1.18 18.42 -2.45
C ARG A 290 -0.68 17.20 -1.73
N ASP A 291 -1.14 16.04 -2.17
CA ASP A 291 -0.60 14.77 -1.71
C ASP A 291 0.76 14.56 -2.38
N PHE A 292 1.73 14.08 -1.61
CA PHE A 292 3.05 13.75 -2.12
C PHE A 292 3.49 12.38 -1.67
N ILE A 293 4.04 11.60 -2.60
CA ILE A 293 4.64 10.31 -2.31
C ILE A 293 6.16 10.37 -2.38
N ARG A 294 6.80 9.60 -1.52
CA ARG A 294 8.21 9.28 -1.55
C ARG A 294 8.36 7.78 -1.48
N ARG A 295 9.27 7.22 -2.27
CA ARG A 295 9.46 5.77 -2.40
C ARG A 295 10.91 5.39 -2.17
N TRP A 296 11.09 4.22 -1.58
CA TRP A 296 12.37 3.59 -1.36
C TRP A 296 12.34 2.16 -1.89
N HIS A 297 13.51 1.70 -2.30
CA HIS A 297 13.73 0.30 -2.57
C HIS A 297 13.73 -0.49 -1.26
N ILE A 298 13.48 -1.81 -1.32
CA ILE A 298 13.55 -2.71 -0.15
C ILE A 298 14.94 -2.74 0.50
N SER A 299 15.97 -2.19 -0.14
CA SER A 299 17.30 -1.99 0.45
C SER A 299 17.43 -0.67 1.23
N GLY A 300 16.35 0.10 1.41
CA GLY A 300 16.36 1.42 2.06
C GLY A 300 16.88 2.57 1.18
N LYS A 301 17.26 2.30 -0.08
CA LYS A 301 17.76 3.32 -1.01
C LYS A 301 16.60 4.13 -1.59
N PRO A 302 16.67 5.47 -1.61
CA PRO A 302 15.62 6.28 -2.18
C PRO A 302 15.50 6.04 -3.69
N LEU A 303 14.27 5.97 -4.18
CA LEU A 303 13.99 5.92 -5.62
C LEU A 303 13.90 7.32 -6.20
N LEU A 304 14.35 7.48 -7.44
CA LEU A 304 14.21 8.74 -8.16
C LEU A 304 12.80 8.86 -8.71
N ASP A 305 12.13 9.95 -8.37
CA ASP A 305 10.89 10.36 -9.03
C ASP A 305 11.18 11.38 -10.14
N PRO A 306 10.29 11.51 -11.14
CA PRO A 306 10.47 12.46 -12.24
C PRO A 306 10.50 13.90 -11.73
N GLU A 307 11.40 14.69 -12.32
CA GLU A 307 11.63 16.11 -12.01
C GLU A 307 10.36 16.97 -12.03
N GLU A 308 9.44 16.65 -12.93
CA GLU A 308 8.23 17.44 -13.22
C GLU A 308 6.95 16.75 -12.72
N SER A 309 7.06 15.85 -11.75
CA SER A 309 5.89 15.14 -11.25
C SER A 309 5.03 16.01 -10.33
N SER A 310 3.71 15.93 -10.50
CA SER A 310 2.75 16.62 -9.64
C SER A 310 2.62 15.99 -8.24
N PHE A 311 3.10 14.75 -8.09
CA PHE A 311 2.91 13.84 -6.96
C PHE A 311 4.19 13.55 -6.17
N SER A 312 5.36 14.04 -6.60
CA SER A 312 6.60 13.97 -5.82
C SER A 312 7.18 15.36 -5.66
N SER A 313 7.75 15.63 -4.50
CA SER A 313 8.47 16.87 -4.23
C SER A 313 9.72 16.57 -3.42
N GLN A 314 10.85 17.11 -3.87
CA GLN A 314 12.11 16.99 -3.15
C GLN A 314 12.14 17.87 -1.89
N GLN A 315 11.16 18.76 -1.70
CA GLN A 315 11.20 19.74 -0.63
C GLN A 315 10.66 19.20 0.70
N TRP A 316 9.77 18.21 0.67
CA TRP A 316 9.20 17.65 1.90
C TRP A 316 10.03 16.48 2.43
N LYS A 317 9.97 16.27 3.74
CA LYS A 317 10.60 15.16 4.47
C LYS A 317 9.61 14.67 5.53
N ILE A 318 9.70 13.40 5.89
CA ILE A 318 8.94 12.85 7.01
C ILE A 318 9.34 13.60 8.28
N GLY A 319 8.33 14.01 9.04
CA GLY A 319 8.51 14.80 10.25
C GLY A 319 8.77 16.29 10.02
N SER A 320 8.82 16.76 8.77
CA SER A 320 8.89 18.21 8.51
C SER A 320 7.51 18.84 8.63
N GLY A 321 7.29 19.56 9.73
CA GLY A 321 6.01 20.22 10.03
C GLY A 321 4.93 19.26 10.53
N ASN A 322 3.81 19.83 10.95
CA ASN A 322 2.65 19.06 11.36
C ASN A 322 1.93 18.52 10.13
N GLY A 323 1.43 17.29 10.20
CA GLY A 323 0.68 16.69 9.10
C GLY A 323 0.47 15.20 9.30
N THR A 324 -0.36 14.63 8.44
CA THR A 324 -0.65 13.20 8.40
C THR A 324 0.16 12.55 7.29
N TYR A 325 0.73 11.39 7.60
CA TYR A 325 1.49 10.56 6.69
C TYR A 325 0.88 9.17 6.67
N VAL A 326 0.82 8.54 5.50
CA VAL A 326 0.52 7.12 5.39
C VAL A 326 1.79 6.40 4.95
N LEU A 327 2.31 5.57 5.85
CA LEU A 327 3.55 4.82 5.71
C LEU A 327 3.24 3.39 5.26
N TYR A 328 4.03 2.90 4.32
CA TYR A 328 3.92 1.55 3.78
C TYR A 328 5.22 0.80 4.00
N TYR A 329 5.15 -0.20 4.85
CA TYR A 329 6.25 -1.08 5.19
C TYR A 329 6.13 -2.38 4.42
N CYS A 330 7.25 -2.96 4.00
CA CYS A 330 7.32 -4.26 3.35
C CYS A 330 8.19 -5.21 4.17
N MET A 331 7.76 -6.45 4.30
CA MET A 331 8.51 -7.48 5.00
C MET A 331 9.90 -7.67 4.37
N LEU A 332 10.94 -7.76 5.19
CA LEU A 332 12.30 -8.03 4.74
C LEU A 332 12.55 -9.53 4.59
N PRO A 333 12.96 -10.01 3.41
CA PRO A 333 13.46 -11.37 3.27
C PRO A 333 14.66 -11.60 4.19
N GLU A 334 14.88 -12.84 4.63
CA GLU A 334 15.97 -13.17 5.56
C GLU A 334 17.34 -12.70 5.05
N THR A 335 17.54 -12.75 3.73
CA THR A 335 18.75 -12.29 3.02
C THR A 335 19.03 -10.80 3.15
N HIS A 336 18.03 -9.99 3.53
CA HIS A 336 18.12 -8.54 3.65
C HIS A 336 18.07 -8.03 5.10
N ARG A 337 18.15 -8.92 6.10
CA ARG A 337 18.15 -8.58 7.53
C ARG A 337 19.43 -7.90 8.04
N ARG A 338 20.34 -7.49 7.15
CA ARG A 338 21.49 -6.66 7.57
C ARG A 338 20.97 -5.28 8.01
N PRO A 339 21.33 -4.82 9.24
CA PRO A 339 21.01 -3.48 9.67
C PRO A 339 21.53 -2.45 8.66
N LEU A 340 20.72 -1.44 8.37
CA LEU A 340 21.14 -0.32 7.55
C LEU A 340 22.28 0.41 8.28
N ALA A 341 23.45 0.54 7.63
CA ALA A 341 24.56 1.24 8.25
C ALA A 341 24.19 2.71 8.48
N ALA A 342 24.58 3.27 9.64
CA ALA A 342 24.14 4.59 10.13
C ALA A 342 24.47 5.79 9.22
N GLY A 343 25.21 5.59 8.11
CA GLY A 343 25.52 6.61 7.09
C GLY A 343 24.90 6.37 5.70
N GLU A 344 24.13 5.29 5.50
CA GLU A 344 23.65 4.87 4.17
C GLU A 344 22.21 5.28 3.83
N LEU A 345 21.55 6.05 4.69
CA LEU A 345 20.12 6.35 4.58
C LEU A 345 19.83 7.82 4.30
N PRO A 346 20.21 8.34 3.12
CA PRO A 346 19.70 9.62 2.71
C PRO A 346 18.21 9.48 2.44
N GLU A 347 17.39 10.16 3.25
CA GLU A 347 15.94 10.29 3.01
C GLU A 347 15.64 10.89 1.62
N GLN A 348 16.56 11.73 1.15
CA GLN A 348 16.50 12.36 -0.15
C GLN A 348 17.70 11.94 -0.99
N THR A 349 17.43 11.54 -2.22
CA THR A 349 18.49 11.49 -3.22
C THR A 349 18.96 12.92 -3.49
N ILE A 350 20.10 13.33 -2.90
CA ILE A 350 20.93 14.36 -3.55
C ILE A 350 21.17 13.78 -4.93
N ARG A 351 20.71 14.43 -6.01
CA ARG A 351 20.73 13.88 -7.38
C ARG A 351 22.16 13.53 -7.78
N ASP A 352 22.58 12.34 -7.40
CA ASP A 352 23.82 11.77 -7.81
C ASP A 352 23.67 11.49 -9.31
N ARG A 353 24.59 12.05 -10.10
CA ARG A 353 24.65 11.84 -11.54
C ARG A 353 24.67 10.34 -11.87
N SER A 354 25.22 9.52 -10.97
CA SER A 354 25.26 8.06 -11.09
C SER A 354 23.85 7.43 -11.05
N LEU A 355 22.98 7.87 -10.13
CA LEU A 355 21.62 7.34 -9.99
C LEU A 355 20.74 7.75 -11.18
N LYS A 356 20.89 8.98 -11.66
CA LYS A 356 20.21 9.44 -12.88
C LYS A 356 20.64 8.60 -14.09
N ALA A 357 21.94 8.36 -14.27
CA ALA A 357 22.44 7.53 -15.36
C ALA A 357 21.93 6.09 -15.29
N ASN A 358 21.83 5.50 -14.09
CA ASN A 358 21.26 4.16 -13.91
C ASN A 358 19.77 4.13 -14.24
N PHE A 359 18.99 5.13 -13.79
CA PHE A 359 17.59 5.27 -14.13
C PHE A 359 17.40 5.39 -15.65
N ASP A 360 18.17 6.24 -16.32
CA ASP A 360 18.10 6.44 -17.78
C ASP A 360 18.45 5.16 -18.55
N ARG A 361 19.45 4.40 -18.09
CA ARG A 361 19.82 3.09 -18.67
C ARG A 361 18.70 2.07 -18.53
N MET A 362 18.17 1.90 -17.32
CA MET A 362 17.09 0.94 -17.07
C MET A 362 15.81 1.33 -17.81
N SER A 363 15.44 2.62 -17.81
CA SER A 363 14.31 3.14 -18.57
C SER A 363 14.48 2.92 -20.09
N SER A 364 15.71 3.01 -20.60
CA SER A 364 16.00 2.71 -22.01
C SER A 364 15.91 1.21 -22.31
N ALA A 365 16.39 0.35 -21.42
CA ALA A 365 16.28 -1.10 -21.56
C ALA A 365 14.80 -1.55 -21.60
N VAL A 366 13.97 -1.05 -20.68
CA VAL A 366 12.52 -1.31 -20.67
C VAL A 366 11.85 -0.86 -21.98
N ARG A 367 12.19 0.34 -22.47
CA ARG A 367 11.68 0.85 -23.76
C ARG A 367 12.12 0.01 -24.96
N ASN A 368 13.37 -0.46 -24.98
CA ASN A 368 13.86 -1.29 -26.07
C ASN A 368 13.18 -2.67 -26.06
N ALA A 369 13.04 -3.28 -24.88
CA ALA A 369 12.31 -4.53 -24.71
C ALA A 369 10.84 -4.41 -25.15
N SER A 370 10.18 -3.26 -24.89
CA SER A 370 8.83 -2.99 -25.42
C SER A 370 8.80 -3.05 -26.96
N LYS A 371 9.74 -2.38 -27.62
CA LYS A 371 9.80 -2.33 -29.09
C LYS A 371 10.13 -3.68 -29.73
N GLU A 372 10.97 -4.46 -29.08
CA GLU A 372 11.29 -5.83 -29.52
C GLU A 372 10.05 -6.73 -29.43
N ALA A 373 9.27 -6.62 -28.34
CA ALA A 373 8.02 -7.34 -28.18
C ALA A 373 6.96 -6.93 -29.22
N GLU A 374 6.97 -5.69 -29.72
CA GLU A 374 6.11 -5.24 -30.82
C GLU A 374 6.50 -5.79 -32.21
N SER A 375 7.75 -6.24 -32.36
CA SER A 375 8.29 -6.69 -33.64
C SER A 375 8.15 -8.20 -33.87
N GLN A 376 7.67 -8.92 -32.86
CA GLN A 376 7.40 -10.37 -32.88
C GLN A 376 5.89 -10.61 -32.98
#